data_AF-A0A7J4JY69-F1
#
_entry.id   AF-A0A7J4JY69-F1
#
_cell.length_a   1.000
_cell.length_b   1.000
_cell.length_c   1.000
_cell.angle_alpha   90.00
_cell.angle_beta   90.00
_cell.angle_gamma   90.00
#
_symmetry.space_group_name_H-M   'P 1'
#
loop_
_entity.id
_entity.type
_entity.pdbx_description
1 polymer ?
#
loop_
_entity_poly.entity_id
_entity_poly.type
_entity_poly.pdbx_seq_one_letter_code
_entity_poly.pdbx_strand_id
1 'polypeptide(L)'
;MKAIALVGPSQSGKSTLAFSFSKFLEKKGLKVGVASMGGSSKPIKYEAFWDARSRKDQKGDWFKKARVEGFDFVILDFTAPFDDFFFSKENSAPLEKADAVLLVFEVGSAPHEDAEALAKALEERLEKKVIPVENKCDLAKKGKFTFPSKVVSVSAWEKIGFEKLFSALKT
;
A
#
# COMPACT_ATOMS: atom_id res chain seq x y z
N MET A 1 8.68 13.19 6.18
CA MET A 1 7.72 12.07 6.27
C MET A 1 7.01 11.92 4.93
N LYS A 2 7.10 10.75 4.31
CA LYS A 2 6.32 10.36 3.12
C LYS A 2 5.28 9.30 3.50
N ALA A 3 4.03 9.48 3.12
CA ALA A 3 2.93 8.56 3.39
C ALA A 3 2.50 7.84 2.11
N ILE A 4 2.44 6.51 2.15
CA ILE A 4 1.96 5.68 1.03
C ILE A 4 0.73 4.89 1.45
N ALA A 5 -0.28 4.85 0.60
CA ALA A 5 -1.48 4.06 0.82
C ALA A 5 -1.42 2.75 0.04
N LEU A 6 -1.72 1.61 0.66
CA LEU A 6 -1.90 0.35 -0.06
C LEU A 6 -3.40 0.09 -0.20
N VAL A 7 -3.89 0.10 -1.43
CA VAL A 7 -5.29 -0.19 -1.78
C VAL A 7 -5.35 -1.35 -2.76
N GLY A 8 -6.50 -2.00 -2.87
CA GLY A 8 -6.71 -3.10 -3.81
C GLY A 8 -7.66 -4.15 -3.28
N PRO A 9 -8.00 -5.17 -4.07
CA PRO A 9 -8.95 -6.20 -3.68
C PRO A 9 -8.52 -6.97 -2.43
N SER A 10 -9.50 -7.63 -1.80
CA SER A 10 -9.23 -8.60 -0.75
C SER A 10 -8.23 -9.65 -1.23
N GLN A 11 -7.37 -10.14 -0.33
CA GLN A 11 -6.36 -11.18 -0.60
C GLN A 11 -5.21 -10.82 -1.58
N SER A 12 -5.14 -9.59 -2.11
CA SER A 12 -4.00 -9.13 -2.94
C SER A 12 -2.68 -9.02 -2.17
N GLY A 13 -2.71 -9.19 -0.84
CA GLY A 13 -1.52 -9.24 0.01
C GLY A 13 -1.05 -7.89 0.54
N LYS A 14 -1.93 -6.87 0.58
CA LYS A 14 -1.66 -5.52 1.12
C LYS A 14 -0.96 -5.54 2.48
N SER A 15 -1.52 -6.21 3.48
CA SER A 15 -0.93 -6.27 4.82
C SER A 15 0.44 -6.97 4.86
N THR A 16 0.62 -8.03 4.06
CA THR A 16 1.92 -8.71 3.92
C THR A 16 2.94 -7.80 3.27
N LEU A 17 2.54 -7.05 2.24
CA LEU A 17 3.37 -6.07 1.56
C LEU A 17 3.72 -4.90 2.48
N ALA A 18 2.74 -4.36 3.23
CA ALA A 18 2.96 -3.29 4.20
C ALA A 18 4.03 -3.66 5.22
N PHE A 19 3.90 -4.84 5.83
CA PHE A 19 4.88 -5.36 6.78
C PHE A 19 6.25 -5.61 6.15
N SER A 20 6.29 -6.32 5.02
CA SER A 20 7.57 -6.74 4.44
C SER A 20 8.33 -5.54 3.86
N PHE A 21 7.61 -4.59 3.25
CA PHE A 21 8.18 -3.37 2.72
C PHE A 21 8.62 -2.42 3.83
N SER A 22 7.90 -2.33 4.96
CA SER A 22 8.40 -1.56 6.10
C SER A 22 9.73 -2.09 6.61
N LYS A 23 9.88 -3.42 6.73
CA LYS A 23 11.16 -4.05 7.11
C LYS A 23 12.27 -3.82 6.10
N PHE A 24 11.95 -3.73 4.81
CA PHE A 24 12.92 -3.35 3.79
C PHE A 24 13.37 -1.89 3.93
N LEU A 25 12.44 -0.97 4.15
CA LEU A 25 12.73 0.46 4.34
C LEU A 25 13.51 0.73 5.65
N GLU A 26 13.18 0.03 6.74
CA GLU A 26 13.95 0.06 7.99
C GLU A 26 15.41 -0.37 7.75
N LYS A 27 15.64 -1.42 6.95
CA LYS A 27 16.99 -1.86 6.55
C LYS A 27 17.74 -0.83 5.69
N LYS A 28 17.04 0.09 5.03
CA LYS A 28 17.62 1.24 4.32
C LYS A 28 17.95 2.41 5.27
N GLY A 29 17.74 2.25 6.58
CA GLY A 29 18.02 3.26 7.59
C GLY A 29 16.88 4.27 7.82
N LEU A 30 15.68 4.00 7.30
CA LEU A 30 14.52 4.88 7.45
C LEU A 30 13.72 4.51 8.71
N LYS A 31 13.20 5.51 9.42
CA LYS A 31 12.22 5.30 10.49
C LYS A 31 10.82 5.14 9.87
N VAL A 32 10.23 3.95 9.99
CA VAL A 32 8.97 3.60 9.30
C VAL A 32 7.86 3.29 10.28
N GLY A 33 6.69 3.88 10.06
CA GLY A 33 5.45 3.54 10.76
C GLY A 33 4.48 2.81 9.83
N VAL A 34 3.79 1.79 10.33
CA VAL A 34 2.64 1.18 9.63
C VAL A 34 1.37 1.51 10.39
N ALA A 35 0.37 2.06 9.69
CA ALA A 35 -0.95 2.35 10.22
C ALA A 35 -1.97 1.38 9.62
N SER A 36 -2.75 0.70 10.47
CA SER A 36 -3.85 -0.16 10.05
C SER A 36 -5.10 0.70 9.88
N MET A 37 -5.55 0.89 8.64
CA MET A 37 -6.65 1.81 8.32
C MET A 37 -8.03 1.15 8.25
N GLY A 38 -8.09 -0.18 8.17
CA GLY A 38 -9.38 -0.87 8.09
C GLY A 38 -9.87 -1.39 9.44
N GLY A 39 -11.18 -1.34 9.65
CA GLY A 39 -11.85 -1.85 10.85
C GLY A 39 -12.01 -3.37 10.92
N SER A 40 -11.51 -4.13 9.93
CA SER A 40 -11.75 -5.58 9.87
C SER A 40 -10.98 -6.35 10.96
N SER A 41 -11.64 -7.36 11.55
CA SER A 41 -11.23 -8.05 12.77
C SER A 41 -10.08 -9.05 12.63
N LYS A 42 -9.45 -9.16 11.45
CA LYS A 42 -8.35 -10.12 11.26
C LYS A 42 -7.07 -9.63 11.94
N PRO A 43 -6.37 -10.46 12.73
CA PRO A 43 -5.12 -10.04 13.37
C PRO A 43 -4.10 -9.59 12.32
N ILE A 44 -3.50 -8.42 12.55
CA ILE A 44 -2.40 -7.90 11.73
C ILE A 44 -1.10 -8.54 12.21
N LYS A 45 -0.17 -8.81 11.28
CA LYS A 45 1.11 -9.46 11.57
C LYS A 45 2.20 -8.49 12.04
N TYR A 46 1.86 -7.23 12.22
CA TYR A 46 2.78 -6.14 12.51
C TYR A 46 2.24 -5.27 13.64
N GLU A 47 3.14 -4.63 14.38
CA GLU A 47 2.75 -3.63 15.38
C GLU A 47 2.43 -2.32 14.66
N ALA A 48 1.15 -1.95 14.66
CA ALA A 48 0.71 -0.70 14.07
C ALA A 48 0.92 0.45 15.06
N PHE A 49 1.56 1.54 14.62
CA PHE A 49 1.65 2.74 15.47
C PHE A 49 0.28 3.42 15.61
N TRP A 50 -0.65 3.18 14.68
CA TRP A 50 -2.03 3.63 14.71
C TRP A 50 -2.93 2.54 14.13
N ASP A 51 -4.02 2.20 14.81
CA ASP A 51 -4.93 1.15 14.39
C ASP A 51 -6.38 1.61 14.45
N ALA A 52 -7.09 1.60 13.32
CA ALA A 52 -8.49 1.98 13.22
C ALA A 52 -9.42 1.14 14.13
N ARG A 53 -8.97 -0.02 14.62
CA ARG A 53 -9.73 -0.90 15.53
C ARG A 53 -9.55 -0.53 17.00
N SER A 54 -8.50 0.23 17.30
CA SER A 54 -8.18 0.68 18.65
C SER A 54 -9.05 1.89 19.01
N ARG A 55 -9.89 1.76 20.03
CA ARG A 55 -10.72 2.88 20.56
C ARG A 55 -9.88 4.11 20.94
N LYS A 56 -8.63 3.89 21.36
CA LYS A 56 -7.69 4.97 21.70
C LYS A 56 -7.28 5.73 20.44
N ASP A 57 -6.95 5.01 19.38
CA ASP A 57 -6.44 5.60 18.14
C ASP A 57 -7.54 6.23 17.29
N GLN A 58 -8.77 5.71 17.34
CA GLN A 58 -9.95 6.30 16.68
C GLN A 58 -10.21 7.76 17.11
N LYS A 59 -9.81 8.15 18.32
CA LYS A 59 -9.95 9.53 18.81
C LYS A 59 -8.80 10.45 18.36
N GLY A 60 -7.74 9.88 17.78
CA GLY A 60 -6.52 10.59 17.40
C GLY A 60 -6.34 10.72 15.89
N ASP A 61 -5.51 11.69 15.48
CA ASP A 61 -5.10 11.87 14.08
C ASP A 61 -3.80 11.11 13.84
N TRP A 62 -3.85 10.05 13.03
CA TRP A 62 -2.69 9.22 12.68
C TRP A 62 -1.54 10.06 12.11
N PHE A 63 -1.85 11.12 11.36
CA PHE A 63 -0.85 11.94 10.69
C PHE A 63 -0.10 12.82 11.68
N LYS A 64 -0.82 13.39 12.67
CA LYS A 64 -0.19 14.12 13.77
C LYS A 64 0.66 13.18 14.62
N LYS A 65 0.14 11.99 14.94
CA LYS A 65 0.89 10.96 15.68
C LYS A 65 2.18 10.59 14.95
N ALA A 66 2.10 10.33 13.64
CA ALA A 66 3.27 9.99 12.83
C ALA A 66 4.34 11.09 12.79
N ARG A 67 3.93 12.37 12.77
CA ARG A 67 4.86 13.50 12.87
C ARG A 67 5.54 13.59 14.23
N VAL A 68 4.80 13.38 15.32
CA VAL A 68 5.35 13.36 16.69
C VAL A 68 6.35 12.22 16.86
N GLU A 69 6.03 11.04 16.31
CA GLU A 69 6.95 9.89 16.29
C GLU A 69 8.16 10.13 15.38
N GLY A 70 8.15 11.15 14.51
CA GLY A 70 9.27 11.48 13.63
C GLY A 70 9.55 10.43 12.55
N PHE A 71 8.51 9.80 12.00
CA PHE A 71 8.67 8.83 10.91
C PHE A 71 9.16 9.50 9.61
N ASP A 72 10.12 8.86 8.94
CA ASP A 72 10.53 9.21 7.59
C ASP A 72 9.49 8.72 6.57
N PHE A 73 8.92 7.54 6.84
CA PHE A 73 7.97 6.86 5.96
C PHE A 73 6.78 6.33 6.75
N VAL A 74 5.58 6.47 6.20
CA VAL A 74 4.35 5.91 6.77
C VAL A 74 3.66 5.06 5.72
N ILE A 75 3.30 3.84 6.09
CA ILE A 75 2.54 2.91 5.25
C ILE A 75 1.13 2.80 5.80
N LEU A 76 0.12 3.18 5.01
CA LEU A 76 -1.29 3.05 5.35
C LEU A 76 -1.82 1.74 4.75
N ASP A 77 -2.06 0.74 5.60
CA ASP A 77 -2.60 -0.56 5.20
C ASP A 77 -4.13 -0.53 5.27
N PHE A 78 -4.76 -0.35 4.12
CA PHE A 78 -6.20 -0.36 4.02
C PHE A 78 -6.72 -1.79 3.90
N THR A 79 -7.20 -2.35 5.01
CA THR A 79 -7.67 -3.75 5.03
C THR A 79 -9.10 -3.93 4.52
N ALA A 80 -9.86 -2.85 4.32
CA ALA A 80 -11.21 -2.95 3.78
C ALA A 80 -11.19 -3.32 2.28
N PRO A 81 -12.30 -3.87 1.75
CA PRO A 81 -12.48 -4.07 0.32
C PRO A 81 -12.25 -2.78 -0.47
N PHE A 82 -11.76 -2.92 -1.70
CA PHE A 82 -11.47 -1.80 -2.59
C PHE A 82 -12.69 -0.88 -2.76
N ASP A 83 -13.88 -1.44 -2.94
CA ASP A 83 -15.11 -0.70 -3.21
C ASP A 83 -15.53 0.22 -2.04
N ASP A 84 -15.29 -0.19 -0.81
CA ASP A 84 -15.61 0.61 0.39
C ASP A 84 -14.82 1.94 0.42
N PHE A 85 -13.68 2.00 -0.28
CA PHE A 85 -12.90 3.23 -0.43
C PHE A 85 -13.41 4.13 -1.55
N PHE A 86 -13.97 3.56 -2.61
CA PHE A 86 -14.41 4.33 -3.77
C PHE A 86 -15.71 5.08 -3.53
N PHE A 87 -16.58 4.56 -2.68
CA PHE A 87 -17.92 5.12 -2.53
C PHE A 87 -18.14 5.86 -1.21
N SER A 88 -17.20 5.80 -0.26
CA SER A 88 -17.27 6.51 1.03
C SER A 88 -16.25 7.64 1.12
N LYS A 89 -16.74 8.89 1.22
CA LYS A 89 -15.89 10.06 1.48
C LYS A 89 -15.13 9.93 2.80
N GLU A 90 -15.75 9.38 3.84
CA GLU A 90 -15.14 9.21 5.16
C GLU A 90 -13.94 8.25 5.12
N ASN A 91 -14.05 7.15 4.35
CA ASN A 91 -12.98 6.18 4.20
C ASN A 91 -11.81 6.70 3.34
N SER A 92 -12.05 7.74 2.54
CA SER A 92 -11.03 8.34 1.66
C SER A 92 -10.18 9.41 2.36
N ALA A 93 -10.60 9.94 3.51
CA ALA A 93 -9.88 11.02 4.21
C ALA A 93 -8.40 10.70 4.51
N PRO A 94 -8.00 9.46 4.89
CA PRO A 94 -6.58 9.15 5.06
C PRO A 94 -5.79 9.13 3.74
N LEU A 95 -6.45 8.87 2.60
CA LEU A 95 -5.82 8.95 1.27
C LEU A 95 -5.51 10.38 0.88
N GLU A 96 -6.26 11.37 1.35
CA GLU A 96 -5.99 12.79 1.09
C GLU A 96 -4.60 13.22 1.58
N LYS A 97 -4.14 12.62 2.68
CA LYS A 97 -2.83 12.88 3.29
C LYS A 97 -1.72 11.94 2.77
N ALA A 98 -2.03 11.01 1.88
CA ALA A 98 -1.03 10.15 1.25
C ALA A 98 -0.33 10.89 0.09
N ASP A 99 0.98 10.69 -0.05
CA ASP A 99 1.77 11.22 -1.16
C ASP A 99 1.67 10.34 -2.42
N ALA A 100 1.37 9.05 -2.24
CA ALA A 100 1.17 8.12 -3.34
C ALA A 100 0.26 6.96 -2.90
N VAL A 101 -0.37 6.33 -3.89
CA VAL A 101 -1.19 5.13 -3.73
C VAL A 101 -0.53 3.96 -4.46
N LEU A 102 -0.38 2.83 -3.79
CA LEU A 102 -0.03 1.56 -4.38
C LEU A 102 -1.33 0.78 -4.63
N LEU A 103 -1.68 0.61 -5.90
CA LEU A 103 -2.79 -0.22 -6.33
C LEU A 103 -2.32 -1.68 -6.41
N VAL A 104 -2.56 -2.45 -5.34
CA VAL A 104 -2.04 -3.80 -5.16
C VAL A 104 -3.03 -4.85 -5.66
N PHE A 105 -2.64 -5.62 -6.67
CA PHE A 105 -3.38 -6.75 -7.21
C PHE A 105 -2.51 -8.02 -7.17
N GLU A 106 -3.11 -9.17 -7.44
CA GLU A 106 -2.40 -10.45 -7.45
C GLU A 106 -1.91 -10.78 -8.86
N VAL A 107 -0.78 -11.46 -8.97
CA VAL A 107 -0.28 -11.92 -10.26
C VAL A 107 -1.33 -12.74 -11.01
N GLY A 108 -1.57 -12.36 -12.26
CA GLY A 108 -2.59 -13.00 -13.11
C GLY A 108 -4.04 -12.68 -12.75
N SER A 109 -4.33 -11.83 -11.76
CA SER A 109 -5.71 -11.45 -11.43
C SER A 109 -6.32 -10.44 -12.43
N ALA A 110 -5.48 -9.71 -13.14
CA ALA A 110 -5.88 -8.77 -14.20
C ALA A 110 -4.75 -8.62 -15.23
N PRO A 111 -5.06 -8.34 -16.51
CA PRO A 111 -4.10 -7.84 -17.48
C PRO A 111 -3.42 -6.57 -16.99
N HIS A 112 -2.15 -6.36 -17.37
CA HIS A 112 -1.41 -5.15 -16.98
C HIS A 112 -2.03 -3.87 -17.55
N GLU A 113 -2.62 -3.94 -18.74
CA GLU A 113 -3.34 -2.83 -19.38
C GLU A 113 -4.54 -2.36 -18.54
N ASP A 114 -5.31 -3.30 -17.97
CA ASP A 114 -6.44 -2.99 -17.10
C ASP A 114 -5.98 -2.38 -15.77
N ALA A 115 -4.89 -2.91 -15.21
CA ALA A 115 -4.29 -2.35 -13.99
C ALA A 115 -3.76 -0.92 -14.20
N GLU A 116 -3.16 -0.65 -15.35
CA GLU A 116 -2.70 0.69 -15.73
C GLU A 116 -3.88 1.65 -15.97
N ALA A 117 -4.94 1.19 -16.64
CA ALA A 117 -6.15 1.99 -16.85
C ALA A 117 -6.82 2.36 -15.52
N LEU A 118 -6.93 1.40 -14.59
CA LEU A 118 -7.49 1.64 -13.26
C LEU A 118 -6.60 2.57 -12.43
N ALA A 119 -5.27 2.40 -12.48
CA ALA A 119 -4.34 3.31 -11.82
C ALA A 119 -4.49 4.74 -12.35
N LYS A 120 -4.62 4.93 -13.66
CA LYS A 120 -4.84 6.25 -14.26
C LYS A 120 -6.17 6.88 -13.82
N ALA A 121 -7.26 6.11 -13.83
CA ALA A 121 -8.56 6.60 -13.37
C ALA A 121 -8.53 7.00 -11.88
N LEU A 122 -7.80 6.25 -11.06
CA LEU A 122 -7.57 6.59 -9.66
C LEU A 122 -6.71 7.85 -9.49
N GLU A 123 -5.67 8.01 -10.31
CA GLU A 123 -4.77 9.16 -10.27
C GLU A 123 -5.52 10.45 -10.61
N GLU A 124 -6.35 10.44 -11.65
CA GLU A 124 -7.24 11.56 -12.02
C GLU A 124 -8.23 11.88 -10.90
N ARG A 125 -8.81 10.86 -10.26
CA ARG A 125 -9.80 11.05 -9.20
C ARG A 125 -9.20 11.57 -7.89
N LEU A 126 -8.02 11.09 -7.52
CA LEU A 126 -7.39 11.37 -6.22
C LEU A 126 -6.41 12.55 -6.28
N GLU A 127 -6.08 13.01 -7.49
CA GLU A 127 -5.03 13.98 -7.80
C GLU A 127 -3.70 13.56 -7.14
N LYS A 128 -3.40 12.26 -7.19
CA LYS A 128 -2.26 11.63 -6.53
C LYS A 128 -1.66 10.57 -7.40
N LYS A 129 -0.34 10.42 -7.34
CA LYS A 129 0.38 9.36 -8.03
C LYS A 129 -0.17 7.99 -7.63
N VAL A 130 -0.57 7.18 -8.61
CA VAL A 130 -1.01 5.80 -8.40
C VAL A 130 -0.07 4.85 -9.11
N ILE A 131 0.53 3.94 -8.35
CA ILE A 131 1.48 2.95 -8.87
C ILE A 131 0.76 1.59 -8.88
N PRO A 132 0.52 0.99 -10.05
CA PRO A 132 0.02 -0.38 -10.13
C PRO A 132 1.11 -1.36 -9.67
N VAL A 133 0.77 -2.18 -8.68
CA VAL A 133 1.66 -3.16 -8.05
C VAL A 133 1.07 -4.56 -8.18
N GLU A 134 1.73 -5.39 -8.97
CA GLU A 134 1.40 -6.82 -9.10
C GLU A 134 2.14 -7.60 -8.01
N ASN A 135 1.44 -8.11 -7.01
CA ASN A 135 2.02 -8.86 -5.90
C ASN A 135 1.97 -10.37 -6.14
N LYS A 136 2.76 -11.11 -5.35
CA LYS A 136 2.92 -12.57 -5.40
C LYS A 136 3.57 -13.06 -6.70
N CYS A 137 4.48 -12.27 -7.27
CA CYS A 137 5.17 -12.64 -8.51
C CYS A 137 6.00 -13.94 -8.38
N ASP A 138 6.35 -14.35 -7.16
CA ASP A 138 6.95 -15.65 -6.87
C ASP A 138 6.06 -16.85 -7.28
N LEU A 139 4.75 -16.67 -7.36
CA LEU A 139 3.79 -17.71 -7.76
C LEU A 139 3.62 -17.83 -9.27
N ALA A 140 4.14 -16.88 -10.06
CA ALA A 140 4.06 -16.97 -11.50
C ALA A 140 4.95 -18.10 -12.01
N LYS A 141 4.37 -19.05 -12.75
CA LYS A 141 5.12 -20.10 -13.44
C LYS A 141 6.18 -19.43 -14.32
N LYS A 142 7.43 -19.93 -14.29
CA LYS A 142 8.70 -19.38 -14.83
C LYS A 142 8.76 -18.86 -16.30
N GLY A 143 7.64 -18.64 -16.99
CA GLY A 143 7.61 -18.46 -18.44
C GLY A 143 7.27 -17.08 -19.00
N LYS A 144 6.62 -16.15 -18.27
CA LYS A 144 6.18 -14.87 -18.87
C LYS A 144 6.14 -13.73 -17.85
N PHE A 145 7.30 -13.28 -17.39
CA PHE A 145 7.42 -11.91 -16.90
C PHE A 145 7.78 -11.01 -18.08
N THR A 146 6.76 -10.53 -18.79
CA THR A 146 6.91 -9.25 -19.48
C THR A 146 6.67 -8.19 -18.41
N PHE A 147 7.68 -7.37 -18.13
CA PHE A 147 7.49 -6.17 -17.32
C PHE A 147 7.08 -5.05 -18.27
N PRO A 148 5.78 -4.79 -18.52
CA PRO A 148 5.41 -3.51 -19.10
C PRO A 148 5.89 -2.39 -18.17
N SER A 149 6.27 -1.28 -18.78
CA SER A 149 7.15 -0.28 -18.18
C SER A 149 6.58 0.46 -16.96
N LYS A 150 5.31 0.25 -16.58
CA LYS A 150 4.64 1.00 -15.51
C LYS A 150 4.10 0.16 -14.35
N VAL A 151 3.90 -1.15 -14.53
CA VAL A 151 3.54 -2.06 -13.43
C VAL A 151 4.80 -2.49 -12.67
N VAL A 152 4.73 -2.42 -11.34
CA VAL A 152 5.79 -2.91 -10.46
C VAL A 152 5.40 -4.28 -9.93
N SER A 153 5.98 -5.34 -10.48
CA SER A 153 5.81 -6.68 -9.95
C SER A 153 6.69 -6.90 -8.72
N VAL A 154 6.09 -7.41 -7.64
CA VAL A 154 6.74 -7.67 -6.36
C VAL A 154 6.35 -9.03 -5.80
N SER A 155 7.23 -9.57 -4.95
CA SER A 155 6.86 -10.63 -4.01
C SER A 155 7.03 -10.07 -2.62
N ALA A 156 5.92 -9.91 -1.88
CA ALA A 156 5.99 -9.48 -0.48
C ALA A 156 6.75 -10.49 0.39
N TRP A 157 6.64 -11.80 0.10
CA TRP A 157 7.33 -12.85 0.85
C TRP A 157 8.82 -12.90 0.55
N GLU A 158 9.17 -12.97 -0.73
CA GLU A 158 10.57 -13.12 -1.19
C GLU A 158 11.30 -11.77 -1.29
N LYS A 159 10.59 -10.65 -1.06
CA LYS A 159 11.10 -9.26 -1.15
C LYS A 159 11.61 -8.90 -2.55
N ILE A 160 11.13 -9.60 -3.57
CA ILE A 160 11.43 -9.34 -4.98
C ILE A 160 10.78 -8.02 -5.40
N GLY A 161 11.49 -7.22 -6.20
CA GLY A 161 10.97 -5.98 -6.78
C GLY A 161 10.90 -4.77 -5.84
N PHE A 162 11.31 -4.90 -4.57
CA PHE A 162 11.23 -3.81 -3.59
C PHE A 162 12.12 -2.61 -3.93
N GLU A 163 13.30 -2.81 -4.52
CA GLU A 163 14.14 -1.70 -5.00
C GLU A 163 13.47 -0.91 -6.13
N LYS A 164 12.81 -1.61 -7.07
CA LYS A 164 12.05 -0.98 -8.15
C LYS A 164 10.86 -0.21 -7.58
N LEU A 165 10.12 -0.79 -6.64
CA LEU A 165 9.02 -0.13 -5.93
C LEU A 165 9.49 1.12 -5.19
N PHE A 166 10.59 1.02 -4.45
CA PHE A 166 11.16 2.16 -3.72
C PHE A 166 11.64 3.28 -4.65
N SER A 167 12.25 2.92 -5.78
CA SER A 167 12.66 3.90 -6.80
C SER A 167 11.45 4.58 -7.44
N ALA A 168 10.39 3.83 -7.74
CA ALA A 168 9.13 4.37 -8.25
C ALA A 168 8.42 5.30 -7.25
N LEU A 169 8.67 5.11 -5.94
CA LEU A 169 8.18 6.00 -4.89
C LEU A 169 9.08 7.23 -4.67
N LYS A 170 10.27 7.33 -5.26
CA LYS A 170 11.12 8.52 -5.17
C LYS A 170 10.87 9.54 -6.28
N THR A 171 10.47 9.05 -7.46
CA THR A 171 10.06 9.88 -8.60
C THR A 171 8.72 10.55 -8.37
#